data_AF-A0A535YZK8-F1
#
_entry.id   AF-A0A535YZK8-F1
#
_cell.length_a   1.000
_cell.length_b   1.000
_cell.length_c   1.000
_cell.angle_alpha   90.00
_cell.angle_beta   90.00
_cell.angle_gamma   90.00
#
_symmetry.space_group_name_H-M   'P 1'
#
loop_
_entity.id
_entity.type
_entity.pdbx_description
1 polymer ?
#
loop_
_entity_poly.entity_id
_entity_poly.type
_entity_poly.pdbx_seq_one_letter_code
_entity_poly.pdbx_strand_id
1 'polypeptide(L)'
;MTVPAFSPASLKPVRDWATIEREAIDGFFRFSPTHARAVGDHRFDGVVGHPSKTAIQARAAEIDRQLLAMEAVDGLDRDQATDRRALVAQLQAARFELTELRLPFREPMFYAGQGELDVSFYLKRPYAPLGDRLAALRRHLLGYGGYLEAARDNLEVALPRPNLEIAIEAVEGQTEYLEGEVLAAAAGDPETRKAVEGAAAQTRDFAGFLKGRRATANDEYAIGEARFLRLLGVRELVQLNLLELERMVRADIERNRAAAEAAAEQIAPGEGVRAAVARLEDHHPTASSILGDVTGMLDRLRTFILEREVVTLPSNGRCLVRPTPSYAAYISAAMDSAGPLETVATDSYYYVTVPGADWSESKSE
;
A
#
# COMPACT_ATOMS: atom_id res chain seq x y z
N MET A 1 -3.55 -34.71 -61.84
CA MET A 1 -3.95 -34.50 -60.42
C MET A 1 -2.83 -33.76 -59.73
N THR A 2 -2.98 -32.46 -59.57
CA THR A 2 -2.04 -31.58 -58.87
C THR A 2 -2.39 -31.59 -57.39
N VAL A 3 -1.44 -32.00 -56.55
CA VAL A 3 -1.55 -31.94 -55.09
C VAL A 3 -1.48 -30.46 -54.69
N PRO A 4 -2.43 -29.92 -53.90
CA PRO A 4 -2.36 -28.53 -53.49
C PRO A 4 -1.21 -28.36 -52.49
N ALA A 5 -0.37 -27.34 -52.73
CA ALA A 5 0.72 -26.98 -51.84
C ALA A 5 0.14 -26.53 -50.49
N PHE A 6 0.62 -27.16 -49.41
CA PHE A 6 0.31 -26.77 -48.05
C PHE A 6 0.93 -25.39 -47.81
N SER A 7 0.12 -24.34 -47.81
CA SER A 7 0.56 -23.03 -47.33
C SER A 7 0.66 -23.15 -45.81
N PRO A 8 1.83 -22.96 -45.18
CA PRO A 8 1.90 -22.95 -43.73
C PRO A 8 1.05 -21.76 -43.29
N ALA A 9 -0.12 -22.05 -42.72
CA ALA A 9 -0.83 -21.07 -41.92
C ALA A 9 0.20 -20.48 -40.94
N SER A 10 0.23 -19.15 -40.83
CA SER A 10 1.04 -18.43 -39.86
C SER A 10 0.89 -19.11 -38.49
N LEU A 11 1.86 -19.96 -38.14
CA LEU A 11 1.94 -20.57 -36.82
C LEU A 11 2.26 -19.43 -35.87
N LYS A 12 1.24 -18.87 -35.23
CA LYS A 12 1.45 -17.97 -34.12
C LYS A 12 2.17 -18.78 -33.04
N PRO A 13 3.36 -18.34 -32.57
CA PRO A 13 4.02 -19.03 -31.47
C PRO A 13 3.06 -19.06 -30.28
N VAL A 14 2.82 -20.25 -29.73
CA VAL A 14 2.13 -20.41 -28.46
C VAL A 14 3.01 -19.73 -27.43
N ARG A 15 2.49 -18.69 -26.78
CA ARG A 15 3.23 -17.94 -25.76
C ARG A 15 3.44 -18.85 -24.55
N ASP A 16 4.68 -18.94 -24.07
CA ASP A 16 4.96 -19.67 -22.82
C ASP A 16 4.44 -18.89 -21.59
N TRP A 17 4.17 -19.63 -20.51
CA TRP A 17 3.64 -19.08 -19.26
C TRP A 17 4.51 -17.95 -18.71
N ALA A 18 5.83 -18.15 -18.67
CA ALA A 18 6.77 -17.20 -18.11
C ALA A 18 6.74 -15.84 -18.84
N THR A 19 6.48 -15.82 -20.14
CA THR A 19 6.32 -14.58 -20.90
C THR A 19 5.00 -13.88 -20.56
N ILE A 20 3.90 -14.63 -20.44
CA ILE A 20 2.58 -14.07 -20.06
C ILE A 20 2.63 -13.46 -18.66
N GLU A 21 3.25 -14.16 -17.71
CA GLU A 21 3.45 -13.69 -16.34
C GLU A 21 4.27 -12.39 -16.29
N ARG A 22 5.43 -12.35 -16.96
CA ARG A 22 6.26 -11.13 -17.03
C ARG A 22 5.51 -9.96 -17.65
N GLU A 23 4.78 -10.18 -18.75
CA GLU A 23 3.98 -9.13 -19.39
C GLU A 23 2.89 -8.59 -18.46
N ALA A 24 2.29 -9.44 -17.61
CA ALA A 24 1.30 -9.04 -16.61
C ALA A 24 1.92 -8.13 -15.53
N ILE A 25 3.04 -8.55 -14.96
CA ILE A 25 3.77 -7.81 -13.92
C ILE A 25 4.32 -6.49 -14.47
N ASP A 26 4.97 -6.51 -15.63
CA ASP A 26 5.51 -5.30 -16.25
C ASP A 26 4.39 -4.31 -16.62
N GLY A 27 3.22 -4.80 -17.04
CA GLY A 27 2.04 -3.96 -17.29
C GLY A 27 1.54 -3.25 -16.03
N PHE A 28 1.55 -3.95 -14.89
CA PHE A 28 1.23 -3.35 -13.60
C PHE A 28 2.27 -2.30 -13.19
N PHE A 29 3.57 -2.61 -13.27
CA PHE A 29 4.64 -1.68 -12.91
C PHE A 29 4.69 -0.44 -13.81
N ARG A 30 4.42 -0.57 -15.11
CA ARG A 30 4.28 0.59 -16.00
C ARG A 30 3.14 1.51 -15.60
N PHE A 31 2.01 0.95 -15.17
CA PHE A 31 0.85 1.73 -14.74
C PHE A 31 1.02 2.32 -13.34
N SER A 32 1.71 1.61 -12.46
CA SER A 32 2.01 2.05 -11.10
C SER A 32 3.51 1.92 -10.75
N PRO A 33 4.34 2.87 -11.21
CA PRO A 33 5.76 2.92 -10.89
C PRO A 33 6.06 2.91 -9.38
N THR A 34 5.19 3.49 -8.54
CA THR A 34 5.32 3.38 -7.07
C THR A 34 5.36 1.95 -6.59
N HIS A 35 4.51 1.05 -7.10
CA HIS A 35 4.55 -0.35 -6.68
C HIS A 35 5.84 -1.05 -7.13
N ALA A 36 6.33 -0.73 -8.33
CA ALA A 36 7.60 -1.27 -8.82
C ALA A 36 8.78 -0.88 -7.89
N ARG A 37 8.84 0.39 -7.47
CA ARG A 37 9.83 0.85 -6.49
C ARG A 37 9.65 0.19 -5.13
N ALA A 38 8.41 0.08 -4.65
CA ALA A 38 8.12 -0.53 -3.35
C ALA A 38 8.58 -2.00 -3.28
N VAL A 39 8.52 -2.73 -4.40
CA VAL A 39 9.02 -4.10 -4.46
C VAL A 39 10.53 -4.20 -4.74
N GLY A 40 11.24 -3.08 -4.96
CA GLY A 40 12.69 -3.03 -5.18
C GLY A 40 13.14 -3.01 -6.64
N ASP A 41 12.25 -2.73 -7.60
CA ASP A 41 12.63 -2.59 -9.02
C ASP A 41 13.20 -1.19 -9.31
N HIS A 42 14.51 -1.04 -9.14
CA HIS A 42 15.22 0.22 -9.36
C HIS A 42 15.22 0.71 -10.82
N ARG A 43 14.70 -0.05 -11.80
CA ARG A 43 14.43 0.48 -13.15
C ARG A 43 13.41 1.61 -13.13
N PHE A 44 12.58 1.68 -12.09
CA PHE A 44 11.53 2.69 -11.91
C PHE A 44 11.93 3.85 -10.98
N ASP A 45 13.20 3.92 -10.57
CA ASP A 45 13.72 5.01 -9.77
C ASP A 45 13.71 6.34 -10.54
N GLY A 46 12.98 7.32 -10.00
CA GLY A 46 12.77 8.61 -10.66
C GLY A 46 11.65 8.64 -11.70
N VAL A 47 10.94 7.53 -11.93
CA VAL A 47 9.82 7.45 -12.88
C VAL A 47 8.51 7.79 -12.15
N VAL A 48 7.71 8.71 -12.67
CA VAL A 48 6.41 9.06 -12.09
C VAL A 48 5.28 8.51 -12.94
N GLY A 49 4.31 7.85 -12.30
CA GLY A 49 3.08 7.43 -12.96
C GLY A 49 2.29 8.61 -13.51
N HIS A 50 1.67 8.44 -14.68
CA HIS A 50 0.83 9.48 -15.31
C HIS A 50 -0.54 8.89 -15.69
N PRO A 51 -1.45 8.72 -14.71
CA PRO A 51 -2.73 8.05 -14.91
C PRO A 51 -3.78 8.98 -15.57
N SER A 52 -3.53 9.45 -16.79
CA SER A 52 -4.54 10.18 -17.56
C SER A 52 -5.75 9.29 -17.89
N LYS A 53 -6.89 9.88 -18.28
CA LYS A 53 -8.08 9.11 -18.73
C LYS A 53 -7.74 8.06 -19.79
N THR A 54 -6.93 8.44 -20.78
CA THR A 54 -6.47 7.55 -21.84
C THR A 54 -5.57 6.43 -21.29
N ALA A 55 -4.67 6.73 -20.35
CA ALA A 55 -3.82 5.72 -19.73
C ALA A 55 -4.63 4.73 -18.88
N ILE A 56 -5.63 5.20 -18.13
CA ILE A 56 -6.55 4.36 -17.35
C ILE A 56 -7.35 3.43 -18.26
N GLN A 57 -7.90 3.95 -19.36
CA GLN A 57 -8.63 3.15 -20.35
C GLN A 57 -7.71 2.13 -21.03
N ALA A 58 -6.50 2.54 -21.40
CA ALA A 58 -5.50 1.64 -21.98
C ALA A 58 -5.12 0.52 -21.02
N ARG A 59 -4.98 0.82 -19.71
CA ARG A 59 -4.68 -0.18 -18.69
C ARG A 59 -5.83 -1.18 -18.52
N ALA A 60 -7.08 -0.72 -18.44
CA ALA A 60 -8.24 -1.61 -18.38
C ALA A 60 -8.31 -2.55 -19.60
N ALA A 61 -8.07 -2.03 -20.80
CA ALA A 61 -8.03 -2.84 -22.02
C ALA A 61 -6.83 -3.79 -22.08
N GLU A 62 -5.67 -3.41 -21.51
CA GLU A 62 -4.52 -4.30 -21.37
C GLU A 62 -4.81 -5.44 -20.40
N ILE A 63 -5.46 -5.16 -19.27
CA ILE A 63 -5.90 -6.18 -18.32
C ILE A 63 -6.84 -7.18 -19.00
N ASP A 64 -7.80 -6.71 -19.81
CA ASP A 64 -8.70 -7.60 -20.57
C ASP A 64 -7.93 -8.55 -21.49
N ARG A 65 -6.89 -8.06 -22.18
CA ARG A 65 -6.03 -8.91 -23.02
C ARG A 65 -5.19 -9.88 -22.19
N GLN A 66 -4.70 -9.46 -21.03
CA GLN A 66 -3.90 -10.30 -20.14
C GLN A 66 -4.74 -11.45 -19.58
N LEU A 67 -5.98 -11.19 -19.15
CA LEU A 67 -6.91 -12.22 -18.68
C LEU A 67 -7.20 -13.27 -19.77
N LEU A 68 -7.54 -12.82 -20.99
CA LEU A 68 -7.76 -13.73 -22.13
C LEU A 68 -6.51 -14.56 -22.47
N ALA A 69 -5.32 -13.97 -22.38
CA ALA A 69 -4.08 -14.69 -22.63
C ALA A 69 -3.84 -15.79 -21.59
N MET A 70 -4.15 -15.54 -20.31
CA MET A 70 -3.99 -16.51 -19.22
C MET A 70 -4.99 -17.68 -19.30
N GLU A 71 -6.21 -17.42 -19.79
CA GLU A 71 -7.23 -18.46 -20.02
C GLU A 71 -6.81 -19.47 -21.10
N ALA A 72 -6.04 -19.02 -22.09
CA ALA A 72 -5.61 -19.85 -23.22
C ALA A 72 -4.39 -20.75 -22.91
N VAL A 73 -3.81 -20.67 -21.71
CA VAL A 73 -2.61 -21.44 -21.34
C VAL A 73 -3.01 -22.77 -20.68
N ASP A 74 -2.56 -23.86 -21.30
CA ASP A 74 -2.69 -25.22 -20.79
C ASP A 74 -1.32 -25.82 -20.41
N GLY A 75 -1.33 -26.95 -19.69
CA GLY A 75 -0.10 -27.70 -19.36
C GLY A 75 0.76 -27.07 -18.26
N LEU A 76 0.18 -26.22 -17.43
CA LEU A 76 0.86 -25.62 -16.28
C LEU A 76 1.18 -26.67 -15.21
N ASP A 77 2.36 -26.55 -14.60
CA ASP A 77 2.64 -27.26 -13.35
C ASP A 77 1.86 -26.65 -12.17
N ARG A 78 2.05 -27.21 -10.97
CA ARG A 78 1.32 -26.78 -9.77
C ARG A 78 1.61 -25.33 -9.37
N ASP A 79 2.86 -24.91 -9.47
CA ASP A 79 3.30 -23.60 -9.01
C ASP A 79 2.81 -22.55 -10.01
N GLN A 80 3.01 -22.80 -11.30
CA GLN A 80 2.48 -21.97 -12.38
C GLN A 80 0.96 -21.85 -12.36
N ALA A 81 0.24 -22.94 -12.03
CA ALA A 81 -1.21 -22.90 -11.86
C ALA A 81 -1.64 -22.02 -10.66
N THR A 82 -0.81 -21.96 -9.61
CA THR A 82 -1.02 -21.09 -8.45
C THR A 82 -0.76 -19.64 -8.83
N ASP A 83 0.35 -19.36 -9.51
CA ASP A 83 0.71 -18.03 -10.01
C ASP A 83 -0.37 -17.49 -10.96
N ARG A 84 -0.89 -18.33 -11.87
CA ARG A 84 -2.03 -17.98 -12.73
C ARG A 84 -3.25 -17.56 -11.92
N ARG A 85 -3.62 -18.32 -10.90
CA ARG A 85 -4.78 -17.99 -10.06
C ARG A 85 -4.58 -16.66 -9.33
N ALA A 86 -3.39 -16.43 -8.79
CA ALA A 86 -3.06 -15.18 -8.11
C ALA A 86 -3.11 -13.98 -9.08
N LEU A 87 -2.47 -14.09 -10.24
CA LEU A 87 -2.47 -13.02 -11.26
C LEU A 87 -3.88 -12.73 -11.79
N VAL A 88 -4.69 -13.76 -12.06
CA VAL A 88 -6.08 -13.58 -12.49
C VAL A 88 -6.88 -12.83 -11.44
N ALA A 89 -6.77 -13.19 -10.15
CA ALA A 89 -7.45 -12.48 -9.07
C ALA A 89 -7.02 -11.01 -8.99
N GLN A 90 -5.71 -10.74 -9.03
CA GLN A 90 -5.17 -9.37 -8.99
C GLN A 90 -5.61 -8.52 -10.19
N LEU A 91 -5.60 -9.10 -11.40
CA LEU A 91 -6.05 -8.43 -12.62
C LEU A 91 -7.56 -8.16 -12.58
N GLN A 92 -8.37 -9.11 -12.10
CA GLN A 92 -9.81 -8.91 -11.94
C GLN A 92 -10.13 -7.81 -10.92
N ALA A 93 -9.43 -7.78 -9.79
CA ALA A 93 -9.54 -6.73 -8.78
C ALA A 93 -9.16 -5.35 -9.36
N ALA A 94 -7.99 -5.24 -9.99
CA ALA A 94 -7.53 -4.00 -10.61
C ALA A 94 -8.52 -3.50 -11.69
N ARG A 95 -9.04 -4.41 -12.51
CA ARG A 95 -10.06 -4.07 -13.51
C ARG A 95 -11.33 -3.53 -12.87
N PHE A 96 -11.81 -4.19 -11.83
CA PHE A 96 -13.01 -3.78 -11.09
C PHE A 96 -12.84 -2.39 -10.48
N GLU A 97 -11.70 -2.14 -9.84
CA GLU A 97 -11.36 -0.86 -9.23
C GLU A 97 -11.32 0.29 -10.26
N LEU A 98 -10.70 0.06 -11.42
CA LEU A 98 -10.59 1.05 -12.49
C LEU A 98 -11.93 1.33 -13.19
N THR A 99 -12.77 0.30 -13.39
CA THR A 99 -13.94 0.39 -14.29
C THR A 99 -15.28 0.52 -13.59
N GLU A 100 -15.47 -0.12 -12.43
CA GLU A 100 -16.77 -0.21 -11.76
C GLU A 100 -16.81 0.56 -10.44
N LEU A 101 -15.73 0.51 -9.65
CA LEU A 101 -15.55 1.45 -8.54
C LEU A 101 -15.13 2.84 -9.04
N ARG A 102 -14.44 2.89 -10.20
CA ARG A 102 -13.94 4.12 -10.81
C ARG A 102 -13.06 4.90 -9.82
N LEU A 103 -12.17 4.21 -9.10
CA LEU A 103 -11.32 4.83 -8.08
C LEU A 103 -10.57 6.07 -8.57
N PRO A 104 -9.96 6.10 -9.79
CA PRO A 104 -9.29 7.31 -10.27
C PRO A 104 -10.19 8.54 -10.45
N PHE A 105 -11.51 8.38 -10.43
CA PHE A 105 -12.48 9.46 -10.64
C PHE A 105 -13.22 9.83 -9.35
N ARG A 106 -13.41 8.87 -8.44
CA ARG A 106 -14.27 9.00 -7.26
C ARG A 106 -13.54 8.97 -5.94
N GLU A 107 -12.31 8.47 -5.93
CA GLU A 107 -11.49 8.31 -4.74
C GLU A 107 -10.27 9.24 -4.81
N PRO A 108 -10.29 10.42 -4.17
CA PRO A 108 -9.13 11.31 -4.16
C PRO A 108 -7.88 10.68 -3.51
N MET A 109 -8.02 9.68 -2.63
CA MET A 109 -6.90 8.91 -2.08
C MET A 109 -6.15 8.09 -3.13
N PHE A 110 -6.74 7.84 -4.31
CA PHE A 110 -5.99 7.28 -5.44
C PHE A 110 -4.78 8.15 -5.81
N TYR A 111 -4.90 9.47 -5.63
CA TYR A 111 -3.84 10.43 -5.89
C TYR A 111 -3.08 10.87 -4.64
N ALA A 112 -3.81 11.05 -3.54
CA ALA A 112 -3.31 11.60 -2.28
C ALA A 112 -2.66 10.57 -1.35
N GLY A 113 -2.95 9.28 -1.54
CA GLY A 113 -2.46 8.21 -0.67
C GLY A 113 -1.02 7.78 -0.94
N GLN A 114 -0.72 6.52 -0.64
CA GLN A 114 0.57 5.87 -0.92
C GLN A 114 0.72 5.59 -2.43
N GLY A 115 0.87 6.67 -3.19
CA GLY A 115 1.03 6.68 -4.64
C GLY A 115 2.32 7.38 -5.04
N GLU A 116 2.25 8.23 -6.07
CA GLU A 116 3.43 8.97 -6.55
C GLU A 116 3.81 10.16 -5.64
N LEU A 117 3.03 10.48 -4.60
CA LEU A 117 3.41 11.52 -3.63
C LEU A 117 4.34 10.99 -2.52
N ASP A 118 4.47 9.67 -2.38
CA ASP A 118 5.38 9.06 -1.42
C ASP A 118 6.79 8.93 -1.99
N VAL A 119 7.67 9.82 -1.55
CA VAL A 119 9.12 9.82 -1.89
C VAL A 119 10.00 9.21 -0.80
N SER A 120 9.40 8.59 0.21
CA SER A 120 10.13 8.08 1.36
C SER A 120 11.07 6.92 1.03
N PHE A 121 10.83 6.20 -0.08
CA PHE A 121 11.71 5.15 -0.61
C PHE A 121 13.13 5.65 -0.89
N TYR A 122 13.30 6.90 -1.33
CA TYR A 122 14.62 7.48 -1.62
C TYR A 122 15.40 7.82 -0.34
N LEU A 123 14.74 7.95 0.80
CA LEU A 123 15.33 8.40 2.07
C LEU A 123 15.56 7.24 3.03
N LYS A 124 14.53 6.39 3.22
CA LYS A 124 14.51 5.36 4.26
C LYS A 124 15.56 4.26 4.07
N ARG A 125 15.78 3.83 2.83
CA ARG A 125 16.60 2.65 2.51
C ARG A 125 17.85 3.06 1.74
N PRO A 126 19.06 2.70 2.19
CA PRO A 126 20.30 3.02 1.49
C PRO A 126 20.61 2.01 0.38
N TYR A 127 19.69 1.84 -0.58
CA TYR A 127 19.84 0.88 -1.69
C TYR A 127 20.91 1.29 -2.72
N ALA A 128 21.30 2.57 -2.70
CA ALA A 128 22.32 3.16 -3.57
C ALA A 128 23.04 4.33 -2.84
N PRO A 129 24.20 4.79 -3.33
CA PRO A 129 24.85 6.01 -2.83
C PRO A 129 23.88 7.19 -2.75
N LEU A 130 24.02 8.04 -1.74
CA LEU A 130 23.07 9.14 -1.49
C LEU A 130 22.89 10.05 -2.72
N GLY A 131 23.97 10.36 -3.44
CA GLY A 131 23.89 11.19 -4.65
C GLY A 131 23.01 10.58 -5.75
N ASP A 132 23.06 9.25 -5.93
CA ASP A 132 22.25 8.55 -6.93
C ASP A 132 20.77 8.56 -6.53
N ARG A 133 20.49 8.34 -5.23
CA ARG A 133 19.12 8.43 -4.67
C ARG A 133 18.55 9.84 -4.76
N LEU A 134 19.33 10.88 -4.46
CA LEU A 134 18.91 12.27 -4.61
C LEU A 134 18.68 12.64 -6.09
N ALA A 135 19.49 12.12 -7.02
CA ALA A 135 19.27 12.31 -8.45
C ALA A 135 17.98 11.64 -8.93
N ALA A 136 17.66 10.44 -8.41
CA ALA A 136 16.38 9.77 -8.68
C ALA A 136 15.19 10.52 -8.08
N LEU A 137 15.29 10.93 -6.81
CA LEU A 137 14.32 11.79 -6.15
C LEU A 137 14.04 13.06 -6.95
N ARG A 138 15.09 13.75 -7.43
CA ARG A 138 14.92 14.96 -8.24
C ARG A 138 14.13 14.68 -9.52
N ARG A 139 14.44 13.61 -10.26
CA ARG A 139 13.66 13.23 -11.47
C ARG A 139 12.20 12.94 -11.13
N HIS A 140 11.97 12.26 -10.01
CA HIS A 140 10.63 11.96 -9.52
C HIS A 140 9.85 13.25 -9.21
N LEU A 141 10.41 14.15 -8.40
CA LEU A 141 9.75 15.40 -8.01
C LEU A 141 9.43 16.30 -9.21
N LEU A 142 10.28 16.30 -10.24
CA LEU A 142 10.02 17.03 -11.48
C LEU A 142 8.81 16.48 -12.27
N GLY A 143 8.37 15.24 -12.01
CA GLY A 143 7.19 14.63 -12.62
C GLY A 143 5.87 14.93 -11.91
N TYR A 144 5.88 15.55 -10.72
CA TYR A 144 4.67 15.83 -9.93
C TYR A 144 3.62 16.64 -10.70
N GLY A 145 4.06 17.62 -11.50
CA GLY A 145 3.17 18.47 -12.28
C GLY A 145 2.18 17.65 -13.12
N GLY A 146 2.68 16.73 -13.95
CA GLY A 146 1.83 15.91 -14.81
C GLY A 146 0.93 14.94 -14.02
N TYR A 147 1.44 14.37 -12.93
CA TYR A 147 0.64 13.50 -12.06
C TYR A 147 -0.54 14.24 -11.41
N LEU A 148 -0.27 15.42 -10.85
CA LEU A 148 -1.28 16.24 -10.17
C LEU A 148 -2.24 16.92 -11.16
N GLU A 149 -1.82 17.20 -12.39
CA GLU A 149 -2.73 17.62 -13.47
C GLU A 149 -3.70 16.50 -13.85
N ALA A 150 -3.20 15.27 -14.05
CA ALA A 150 -4.05 14.11 -14.30
C ALA A 150 -5.07 13.88 -13.16
N ALA A 151 -4.67 14.11 -11.90
CA ALA A 151 -5.57 14.06 -10.76
C ALA A 151 -6.71 15.08 -10.88
N ARG A 152 -6.39 16.35 -11.20
CA ARG A 152 -7.39 17.42 -11.36
C ARG A 152 -8.37 17.12 -12.49
N ASP A 153 -7.89 16.56 -13.59
CA ASP A 153 -8.68 16.23 -14.78
C ASP A 153 -9.60 15.02 -14.56
N ASN A 154 -9.17 14.07 -13.74
CA ASN A 154 -9.91 12.84 -13.52
C ASN A 154 -10.96 12.96 -12.42
N LEU A 155 -10.64 13.61 -11.30
CA LEU A 155 -11.54 13.65 -10.15
C LEU A 155 -12.88 14.33 -10.50
N GLU A 156 -13.97 13.63 -10.16
CA GLU A 156 -15.34 14.12 -10.35
C GLU A 156 -15.57 15.41 -9.55
N VAL A 157 -16.50 16.24 -10.01
CA VAL A 157 -16.77 17.54 -9.38
C VAL A 157 -17.31 17.37 -7.95
N ALA A 158 -18.20 16.40 -7.77
CA ALA A 158 -18.72 16.02 -6.47
C ALA A 158 -18.02 14.74 -6.01
N LEU A 159 -17.41 14.80 -4.83
CA LEU A 159 -16.71 13.68 -4.20
C LEU A 159 -17.34 13.38 -2.83
N PRO A 160 -17.29 12.13 -2.35
CA PRO A 160 -17.73 11.81 -1.00
C PRO A 160 -16.89 12.58 0.04
N ARG A 161 -17.57 13.25 0.96
CA ARG A 161 -16.96 14.14 1.95
C ARG A 161 -15.92 13.43 2.81
N PRO A 162 -16.15 12.23 3.39
CA PRO A 162 -15.13 11.57 4.21
C PRO A 162 -13.83 11.33 3.43
N ASN A 163 -13.94 10.85 2.19
CA ASN A 163 -12.80 10.55 1.33
C ASN A 163 -12.04 11.83 0.96
N LEU A 164 -12.77 12.92 0.68
CA LEU A 164 -12.19 14.23 0.39
C LEU A 164 -11.41 14.79 1.58
N GLU A 165 -11.95 14.73 2.78
CA GLU A 165 -11.27 15.26 3.98
C GLU A 165 -9.99 14.48 4.28
N ILE A 166 -10.03 13.14 4.22
CA ILE A 166 -8.83 12.30 4.40
C ILE A 166 -7.77 12.61 3.33
N ALA A 167 -8.18 12.83 2.07
CA ALA A 167 -7.26 13.18 1.01
C ALA A 167 -6.63 14.57 1.19
N ILE A 168 -7.38 15.55 1.72
CA ILE A 168 -6.83 16.86 2.05
C ILE A 168 -5.76 16.71 3.13
N GLU A 169 -6.07 16.01 4.23
CA GLU A 169 -5.12 15.74 5.31
C GLU A 169 -3.86 15.03 4.81
N ALA A 170 -4.03 14.02 3.93
CA ALA A 170 -2.91 13.29 3.37
C ALA A 170 -1.99 14.18 2.51
N VAL A 171 -2.55 15.02 1.63
CA VAL A 171 -1.75 15.93 0.77
C VAL A 171 -1.07 17.03 1.60
N GLU A 172 -1.72 17.52 2.65
CA GLU A 172 -1.10 18.47 3.58
C GLU A 172 0.08 17.83 4.31
N GLY A 173 -0.09 16.61 4.85
CA GLY A 173 1.00 15.86 5.47
C GLY A 173 2.17 15.59 4.50
N GLN A 174 1.89 15.31 3.23
CA GLN A 174 2.95 15.17 2.21
C GLN A 174 3.67 16.49 1.94
N THR A 175 2.96 17.62 1.99
CA THR A 175 3.57 18.96 1.84
C THR A 175 4.52 19.23 3.00
N GLU A 176 4.10 18.95 4.24
CA GLU A 176 4.94 19.09 5.43
C GLU A 176 6.17 18.18 5.38
N TYR A 177 6.01 16.93 4.95
CA TYR A 177 7.11 15.99 4.77
C TYR A 177 8.14 16.49 3.75
N LEU A 178 7.69 17.03 2.60
CA LEU A 178 8.55 17.63 1.60
C LEU A 178 9.33 18.83 2.15
N GLU A 179 8.65 19.74 2.85
CA GLU A 179 9.24 20.98 3.38
C GLU A 179 10.16 20.75 4.58
N GLY A 180 9.95 19.66 5.33
CA GLY A 180 10.76 19.25 6.46
C GLY A 180 11.84 18.26 6.08
N GLU A 181 11.54 16.98 6.23
CA GLU A 181 12.52 15.89 6.17
C GLU A 181 13.20 15.78 4.79
N VAL A 182 12.43 15.89 3.70
CA VAL A 182 12.99 15.76 2.35
C VAL A 182 13.90 16.94 2.01
N LEU A 183 13.49 18.16 2.37
CA LEU A 183 14.30 19.35 2.19
C LEU A 183 15.59 19.30 3.01
N ALA A 184 15.53 18.78 4.23
CA ALA A 184 16.69 18.58 5.09
C ALA A 184 17.66 17.54 4.50
N ALA A 185 17.13 16.41 3.99
CA ALA A 185 17.94 15.39 3.32
C ALA A 185 18.63 15.92 2.04
N ALA A 186 18.01 16.88 1.35
CA ALA A 186 18.55 17.53 0.15
C ALA A 186 19.46 18.75 0.43
N ALA A 187 19.78 19.08 1.69
CA ALA A 187 20.49 20.31 2.04
C ALA A 187 21.85 20.48 1.34
N GLY A 188 22.53 19.37 1.01
CA GLY A 188 23.81 19.36 0.29
C GLY A 188 23.72 19.34 -1.24
N ASP A 189 22.51 19.30 -1.83
CA ASP A 189 22.28 19.24 -3.27
C ASP A 189 21.31 20.36 -3.71
N PRO A 190 21.82 21.51 -4.20
CA PRO A 190 21.00 22.67 -4.56
C PRO A 190 19.93 22.39 -5.62
N GLU A 191 20.23 21.51 -6.59
CA GLU A 191 19.28 21.18 -7.65
C GLU A 191 18.14 20.31 -7.12
N THR A 192 18.46 19.36 -6.24
CA THR A 192 17.44 18.53 -5.58
C THR A 192 16.61 19.37 -4.62
N ARG A 193 17.23 20.29 -3.86
CA ARG A 193 16.51 21.23 -2.99
C ARG A 193 15.48 22.05 -3.77
N LYS A 194 15.86 22.63 -4.92
CA LYS A 194 14.94 23.38 -5.78
C LYS A 194 13.77 22.53 -6.28
N ALA A 195 14.03 21.27 -6.61
CA ALA A 195 12.97 20.34 -7.02
C ALA A 195 11.99 20.03 -5.86
N VAL A 196 12.50 19.87 -4.64
CA VAL A 196 11.66 19.71 -3.43
C VAL A 196 10.78 20.92 -3.21
N GLU A 197 11.34 22.14 -3.25
CA GLU A 197 10.58 23.39 -3.08
C GLU A 197 9.47 23.53 -4.15
N GLY A 198 9.77 23.19 -5.41
CA GLY A 198 8.80 23.19 -6.49
C GLY A 198 7.68 22.16 -6.30
N ALA A 199 8.02 20.93 -5.92
CA ALA A 199 7.06 19.86 -5.66
C ALA A 199 6.19 20.16 -4.43
N ALA A 200 6.75 20.75 -3.37
CA ALA A 200 5.99 21.19 -2.20
C ALA A 200 4.94 22.25 -2.58
N ALA A 201 5.32 23.23 -3.40
CA ALA A 201 4.37 24.24 -3.91
C ALA A 201 3.24 23.59 -4.73
N GLN A 202 3.57 22.68 -5.66
CA GLN A 202 2.56 21.97 -6.47
C GLN A 202 1.61 21.11 -5.63
N THR A 203 2.14 20.46 -4.59
CA THR A 203 1.38 19.62 -3.64
C THR A 203 0.44 20.50 -2.80
N ARG A 204 0.92 21.65 -2.30
CA ARG A 204 0.10 22.65 -1.59
C ARG A 204 -1.02 23.20 -2.47
N ASP A 205 -0.73 23.50 -3.73
CA ASP A 205 -1.74 23.98 -4.69
C ASP A 205 -2.79 22.90 -4.96
N PHE A 206 -2.41 21.62 -4.95
CA PHE A 206 -3.35 20.51 -5.06
C PHE A 206 -4.22 20.36 -3.81
N ALA A 207 -3.67 20.53 -2.61
CA ALA A 207 -4.46 20.61 -1.37
C ALA A 207 -5.50 21.74 -1.45
N GLY A 208 -5.11 22.91 -1.96
CA GLY A 208 -6.01 24.04 -2.20
C GLY A 208 -7.14 23.70 -3.18
N PHE A 209 -6.82 22.99 -4.28
CA PHE A 209 -7.81 22.49 -5.22
C PHE A 209 -8.82 21.53 -4.55
N LEU A 210 -8.35 20.56 -3.77
CA LEU A 210 -9.22 19.62 -3.04
C LEU A 210 -10.11 20.34 -2.02
N LYS A 211 -9.56 21.28 -1.25
CA LYS A 211 -10.34 22.12 -0.32
C LYS A 211 -11.46 22.89 -1.03
N GLY A 212 -11.20 23.37 -2.26
CA GLY A 212 -12.21 24.01 -3.11
C GLY A 212 -13.39 23.09 -3.47
N ARG A 213 -13.19 21.76 -3.50
CA ARG A 213 -14.25 20.77 -3.77
C ARG A 213 -15.21 20.55 -2.60
N ARG A 214 -14.91 21.06 -1.40
CA ARG A 214 -15.80 20.92 -0.22
C ARG A 214 -17.21 21.45 -0.46
N ALA A 215 -17.32 22.51 -1.28
CA ALA A 215 -18.59 23.14 -1.65
C ALA A 215 -19.50 22.23 -2.48
N THR A 216 -18.94 21.27 -3.21
CA THR A 216 -19.65 20.32 -4.08
C THR A 216 -19.65 18.89 -3.55
N ALA A 217 -19.05 18.65 -2.37
CA ALA A 217 -18.96 17.32 -1.77
C ALA A 217 -20.32 16.79 -1.31
N ASN A 218 -20.49 15.47 -1.37
CA ASN A 218 -21.72 14.74 -1.01
C ASN A 218 -21.42 13.67 0.06
N ASP A 219 -22.44 12.93 0.49
CA ASP A 219 -22.29 11.84 1.47
C ASP A 219 -22.36 10.45 0.81
N GLU A 220 -22.14 10.35 -0.50
CA GLU A 220 -22.25 9.11 -1.29
C GLU A 220 -21.00 8.23 -1.21
N TYR A 221 -20.49 7.97 0.00
CA TYR A 221 -19.30 7.13 0.22
C TYR A 221 -19.61 5.61 0.11
N ALA A 222 -20.86 5.21 0.31
CA ALA A 222 -21.25 3.81 0.29
C ALA A 222 -21.26 3.25 -1.14
N ILE A 223 -20.47 2.19 -1.40
CA ILE A 223 -20.37 1.57 -2.73
C ILE A 223 -21.59 0.71 -3.11
N GLY A 224 -22.45 0.40 -2.14
CA GLY A 224 -23.63 -0.46 -2.27
C GLY A 224 -23.32 -1.95 -2.23
N GLU A 225 -24.33 -2.76 -1.89
CA GLU A 225 -24.19 -4.21 -1.65
C GLU A 225 -23.54 -4.96 -2.82
N ALA A 226 -24.02 -4.75 -4.04
CA ALA A 226 -23.51 -5.47 -5.21
C ALA A 226 -22.00 -5.23 -5.45
N ARG A 227 -21.54 -3.97 -5.30
CA ARG A 227 -20.12 -3.64 -5.43
C ARG A 227 -19.32 -4.13 -4.23
N PHE A 228 -19.90 -4.10 -3.03
CA PHE A 228 -19.27 -4.62 -1.82
C PHE A 228 -19.02 -6.14 -1.90
N LEU A 229 -20.03 -6.93 -2.25
CA LEU A 229 -19.87 -8.38 -2.44
C LEU A 229 -18.91 -8.69 -3.58
N ARG A 230 -18.94 -7.92 -4.67
CA ARG A 230 -18.00 -8.10 -5.77
C ARG A 230 -16.56 -7.76 -5.37
N LEU A 231 -16.35 -6.70 -4.57
CA LEU A 231 -15.04 -6.36 -4.01
C LEU A 231 -14.49 -7.51 -3.18
N LEU A 232 -15.29 -8.06 -2.25
CA LEU A 232 -14.91 -9.23 -1.45
C LEU A 232 -14.57 -10.44 -2.32
N GLY A 233 -15.35 -10.68 -3.37
CA GLY A 233 -15.14 -11.80 -4.28
C GLY A 233 -13.85 -11.69 -5.10
N VAL A 234 -13.52 -10.51 -5.64
CA VAL A 234 -12.35 -10.33 -6.51
C VAL A 234 -11.06 -10.07 -5.74
N ARG A 235 -11.13 -9.41 -4.59
CA ARG A 235 -9.95 -9.01 -3.80
C ARG A 235 -9.63 -10.01 -2.70
N GLU A 236 -10.64 -10.47 -1.98
CA GLU A 236 -10.48 -11.33 -0.80
C GLU A 236 -10.82 -12.81 -1.10
N LEU A 237 -11.27 -13.12 -2.32
CA LEU A 237 -11.73 -14.44 -2.75
C LEU A 237 -12.89 -14.98 -1.89
N VAL A 238 -13.66 -14.09 -1.27
CA VAL A 238 -14.81 -14.44 -0.42
C VAL A 238 -16.10 -14.41 -1.25
N GLN A 239 -16.72 -15.58 -1.42
CA GLN A 239 -17.93 -15.78 -2.22
C GLN A 239 -19.16 -16.06 -1.33
N LEU A 240 -19.33 -15.25 -0.28
CA LEU A 240 -20.44 -15.34 0.68
C LEU A 240 -21.45 -14.21 0.44
N ASN A 241 -22.72 -14.45 0.78
CA ASN A 241 -23.73 -13.39 0.73
C ASN A 241 -23.75 -12.54 2.02
N LEU A 242 -24.46 -11.41 1.97
CA LEU A 242 -24.48 -10.46 3.09
C LEU A 242 -25.04 -11.06 4.40
N LEU A 243 -26.08 -11.90 4.32
CA LEU A 243 -26.67 -12.55 5.49
C LEU A 243 -25.70 -13.52 6.16
N GLU A 244 -24.93 -14.27 5.38
CA GLU A 244 -23.91 -15.17 5.89
C GLU A 244 -22.78 -14.41 6.58
N LEU A 245 -22.30 -13.34 5.95
CA LEU A 245 -21.27 -12.47 6.51
C LEU A 245 -21.74 -11.83 7.82
N GLU A 246 -22.96 -11.27 7.85
CA GLU A 246 -23.51 -10.65 9.06
C GLU A 246 -23.65 -11.67 10.20
N ARG A 247 -24.14 -12.88 9.89
CA ARG A 247 -24.26 -13.95 10.88
C ARG A 247 -22.89 -14.33 11.45
N MET A 248 -21.85 -14.45 10.61
CA MET A 248 -20.49 -14.75 11.06
C MET A 248 -19.93 -13.64 11.94
N VAL A 249 -20.06 -12.37 11.53
CA VAL A 249 -19.60 -11.22 12.30
C VAL A 249 -20.29 -11.14 13.66
N ARG A 250 -21.62 -11.32 13.73
CA ARG A 250 -22.36 -11.28 14.99
C ARG A 250 -21.96 -12.43 15.93
N ALA A 251 -21.80 -13.63 15.40
CA ALA A 251 -21.34 -14.77 16.19
C ALA A 251 -19.93 -14.55 16.74
N ASP A 252 -19.05 -13.93 15.95
CA ASP A 252 -17.68 -13.64 16.37
C ASP A 252 -17.61 -12.53 17.43
N ILE A 253 -18.39 -11.46 17.27
CA ILE A 253 -18.53 -10.38 18.26
C ILE A 253 -19.00 -10.94 19.59
N GLU A 254 -20.04 -11.78 19.59
CA GLU A 254 -20.57 -12.37 20.83
C GLU A 254 -19.54 -13.26 21.52
N ARG A 255 -18.88 -14.14 20.76
CA ARG A 255 -17.84 -15.04 21.26
C ARG A 255 -16.66 -14.27 21.87
N ASN A 256 -16.15 -13.26 21.18
CA ASN A 256 -15.01 -12.47 21.66
C ASN A 256 -15.40 -11.56 22.83
N ARG A 257 -16.63 -11.03 22.85
CA ARG A 257 -17.15 -10.26 23.98
C ARG A 257 -17.23 -11.13 25.24
N ALA A 258 -17.80 -12.33 25.15
CA ALA A 258 -17.87 -13.26 26.27
C ALA A 258 -16.46 -13.66 26.77
N ALA A 259 -15.51 -13.89 25.86
CA ALA A 259 -14.12 -14.17 26.23
C ALA A 259 -13.45 -12.97 26.94
N ALA A 260 -13.68 -11.74 26.46
CA ALA A 260 -13.17 -10.53 27.08
C ALA A 260 -13.78 -10.30 28.47
N GLU A 261 -15.08 -10.55 28.65
CA GLU A 261 -15.77 -10.47 29.95
C GLU A 261 -15.22 -11.51 30.94
N ALA A 262 -15.00 -12.76 30.50
CA ALA A 262 -14.42 -13.80 31.33
C ALA A 262 -12.97 -13.50 31.74
N ALA A 263 -12.16 -12.95 30.83
CA ALA A 263 -10.80 -12.50 31.14
C ALA A 263 -10.81 -11.29 32.09
N ALA A 264 -11.74 -10.35 31.90
CA ALA A 264 -11.88 -9.20 32.75
C ALA A 264 -12.20 -9.58 34.20
N GLU A 265 -13.03 -10.61 34.43
CA GLU A 265 -13.32 -11.10 35.77
C GLU A 265 -12.07 -11.64 36.49
N GLN A 266 -11.06 -12.12 35.75
CA GLN A 266 -9.78 -12.56 36.34
C GLN A 266 -8.85 -11.40 36.73
N ILE A 267 -8.99 -10.24 36.09
CA ILE A 267 -8.11 -9.07 36.25
C ILE A 267 -8.73 -8.01 37.17
N ALA A 268 -10.03 -7.75 36.99
CA ALA A 268 -10.82 -6.77 37.71
C ALA A 268 -12.21 -7.36 38.06
N PRO A 269 -12.28 -8.26 39.06
CA PRO A 269 -13.51 -8.96 39.43
C PRO A 269 -14.68 -8.01 39.70
N GLY A 270 -15.80 -8.20 38.99
CA GLY A 270 -17.01 -7.38 39.13
C GLY A 270 -16.93 -5.95 38.56
N GLU A 271 -15.79 -5.52 38.01
CA GLU A 271 -15.58 -4.16 37.49
C GLU A 271 -15.67 -4.08 35.95
N GLY A 272 -15.65 -5.24 35.28
CA GLY A 272 -15.89 -5.38 33.84
C GLY A 272 -14.69 -5.04 32.96
N VAL A 273 -14.88 -5.17 31.64
CA VAL A 273 -13.79 -5.10 30.64
C VAL A 273 -13.02 -3.78 30.68
N ARG A 274 -13.71 -2.64 30.83
CA ARG A 274 -13.05 -1.32 30.85
C ARG A 274 -12.06 -1.19 32.02
N ALA A 275 -12.45 -1.67 33.21
CA ALA A 275 -11.58 -1.62 34.38
C ALA A 275 -10.39 -2.58 34.25
N ALA A 276 -10.62 -3.77 33.67
CA ALA A 276 -9.54 -4.71 33.38
C ALA A 276 -8.51 -4.12 32.39
N VAL A 277 -8.95 -3.44 31.33
CA VAL A 277 -8.05 -2.76 30.39
C VAL A 277 -7.26 -1.66 31.09
N ALA A 278 -7.90 -0.80 31.91
CA ALA A 278 -7.20 0.24 32.66
C ALA A 278 -6.11 -0.33 33.59
N ARG A 279 -6.35 -1.48 34.24
CA ARG A 279 -5.33 -2.16 35.06
C ARG A 279 -4.18 -2.76 34.24
N LEU A 280 -4.46 -3.19 33.01
CA LEU A 280 -3.42 -3.66 32.10
C LEU A 280 -2.55 -2.50 31.62
N GLU A 281 -3.17 -1.33 31.42
CA GLU A 281 -2.48 -0.10 31.07
C GLU A 281 -1.50 0.35 32.16
N ASP A 282 -1.67 -0.04 33.44
CA ASP A 282 -0.68 0.24 34.51
C ASP A 282 0.68 -0.48 34.29
N HIS A 283 0.73 -1.50 33.41
CA HIS A 283 1.91 -2.33 33.17
C HIS A 283 2.38 -2.21 31.72
N HIS A 284 2.99 -1.09 31.39
CA HIS A 284 3.47 -0.77 30.05
C HIS A 284 4.95 -0.36 30.04
N PRO A 285 5.63 -0.48 28.89
CA PRO A 285 6.96 0.10 28.70
C PRO A 285 6.92 1.63 28.84
N THR A 286 8.01 2.19 29.37
CA THR A 286 8.25 3.63 29.30
C THR A 286 8.67 4.04 27.88
N ALA A 287 8.54 5.33 27.55
CA ALA A 287 9.03 5.89 26.28
C ALA A 287 10.51 5.54 25.98
N SER A 288 11.35 5.42 27.02
CA SER A 288 12.76 5.07 26.90
C SER A 288 13.05 3.58 26.79
N SER A 289 12.14 2.71 27.26
CA SER A 289 12.32 1.25 27.26
C SER A 289 11.61 0.54 26.12
N ILE A 290 10.55 1.13 25.56
CA ILE A 290 9.65 0.49 24.58
C ILE A 290 10.38 -0.19 23.40
N LEU A 291 11.40 0.45 22.82
CA LEU A 291 12.15 -0.16 21.72
C LEU A 291 12.95 -1.40 22.17
N GLY A 292 13.53 -1.35 23.37
CA GLY A 292 14.25 -2.47 23.98
C GLY A 292 13.31 -3.61 24.35
N ASP A 293 12.16 -3.29 24.94
CA ASP A 293 11.14 -4.26 25.34
C ASP A 293 10.54 -4.99 24.14
N VAL A 294 10.23 -4.26 23.07
CA VAL A 294 9.77 -4.84 21.80
C VAL A 294 10.86 -5.72 21.19
N THR A 295 12.12 -5.28 21.20
CA THR A 295 13.24 -6.10 20.70
C THR A 295 13.34 -7.41 21.48
N GLY A 296 13.29 -7.36 22.81
CA GLY A 296 13.31 -8.54 23.67
C GLY A 296 12.09 -9.45 23.47
N MET A 297 10.90 -8.87 23.25
CA MET A 297 9.69 -9.63 22.94
C MET A 297 9.83 -10.41 21.63
N LEU A 298 10.32 -9.76 20.56
CA LEU A 298 10.54 -10.42 19.27
C LEU A 298 11.54 -11.58 19.37
N ASP A 299 12.62 -11.41 20.14
CA ASP A 299 13.59 -12.47 20.40
C ASP A 299 12.95 -13.66 21.15
N ARG A 300 12.11 -13.41 22.17
CA ARG A 300 11.37 -14.47 22.88
C ARG A 300 10.39 -15.20 21.96
N LEU A 301 9.66 -14.48 21.12
CA LEU A 301 8.74 -15.07 20.14
C LEU A 301 9.49 -15.96 19.14
N ARG A 302 10.65 -15.51 18.64
CA ARG A 302 11.49 -16.30 17.75
C ARG A 302 11.96 -17.59 18.43
N THR A 303 12.48 -17.50 19.65
CA THR A 303 12.90 -18.68 20.43
C THR A 303 11.75 -19.65 20.62
N PHE A 304 10.57 -19.16 21.03
CA PHE A 304 9.38 -19.99 21.19
C PHE A 304 9.00 -20.72 19.89
N ILE A 305 8.96 -20.01 18.75
CA ILE A 305 8.62 -20.60 17.44
C ILE A 305 9.60 -21.73 17.07
N LEU A 306 10.90 -21.53 17.31
CA LEU A 306 11.93 -22.51 16.99
C LEU A 306 11.92 -23.71 17.94
N GLU A 307 11.84 -23.47 19.25
CA GLU A 307 11.84 -24.54 20.27
C GLU A 307 10.55 -25.38 20.23
N ARG A 308 9.43 -24.78 19.85
CA ARG A 308 8.14 -25.48 19.72
C ARG A 308 7.85 -25.97 18.31
N GLU A 309 8.79 -25.78 17.38
CA GLU A 309 8.68 -26.21 15.98
C GLU A 309 7.35 -25.77 15.33
N VAL A 310 6.89 -24.54 15.62
CA VAL A 310 5.59 -24.04 15.14
C VAL A 310 5.61 -23.82 13.62
N VAL A 311 6.70 -23.22 13.12
CA VAL A 311 6.93 -22.98 11.68
C VAL A 311 8.43 -22.82 11.41
N THR A 312 8.89 -23.22 10.22
CA THR A 312 10.27 -22.98 9.76
C THR A 312 10.48 -21.51 9.38
N LEU A 313 11.62 -20.94 9.73
CA LEU A 313 11.96 -19.56 9.37
C LEU A 313 12.79 -19.53 8.08
N PRO A 314 12.46 -18.65 7.11
CA PRO A 314 13.14 -18.60 5.81
C PRO A 314 14.57 -18.07 5.91
N SER A 315 14.90 -17.37 7.00
CA SER A 315 16.25 -16.88 7.26
C SER A 315 16.53 -16.73 8.76
N ASN A 316 17.81 -16.50 9.08
CA ASN A 316 18.25 -16.11 10.41
C ASN A 316 18.24 -14.59 10.62
N GLY A 317 17.71 -13.82 9.67
CA GLY A 317 17.54 -12.38 9.78
C GLY A 317 16.60 -12.01 10.93
N ARG A 318 16.82 -10.85 11.51
CA ARG A 318 15.97 -10.25 12.54
C ARG A 318 15.37 -8.96 12.00
N CYS A 319 14.13 -8.66 12.38
CA CYS A 319 13.55 -7.35 12.15
C CYS A 319 14.25 -6.33 13.04
N LEU A 320 14.69 -5.22 12.46
CA LEU A 320 15.34 -4.14 13.18
C LEU A 320 14.27 -3.24 13.79
N VAL A 321 14.15 -3.25 15.12
CA VAL A 321 13.22 -2.36 15.83
C VAL A 321 13.76 -0.94 15.76
N ARG A 322 12.94 0.00 15.28
CA ARG A 322 13.29 1.41 15.11
C ARG A 322 12.12 2.31 15.51
N PRO A 323 12.37 3.56 15.92
CA PRO A 323 11.30 4.53 16.04
C PRO A 323 10.63 4.73 14.67
N THR A 324 9.31 4.84 14.66
CA THR A 324 8.57 5.21 13.45
C THR A 324 9.07 6.57 12.93
N PRO A 325 9.41 6.70 11.64
CA PRO A 325 9.75 7.99 11.05
C PRO A 325 8.62 9.01 11.24
N SER A 326 8.95 10.30 11.40
CA SER A 326 7.98 11.34 11.76
C SER A 326 6.81 11.45 10.79
N TYR A 327 7.05 11.39 9.47
CA TYR A 327 5.98 11.41 8.46
C TYR A 327 4.98 10.24 8.57
N ALA A 328 5.32 9.18 9.30
CA ALA A 328 4.48 8.00 9.52
C ALA A 328 3.99 7.86 10.97
N ALA A 329 4.22 8.83 11.85
CA ALA A 329 3.92 8.72 13.28
C ALA A 329 2.41 8.67 13.63
N TYR A 330 1.51 8.60 12.64
CA TYR A 330 0.06 8.38 12.80
C TYR A 330 -0.33 6.90 13.00
N ILE A 331 0.60 5.96 12.81
CA ILE A 331 0.42 4.54 13.13
C ILE A 331 1.04 4.21 14.51
N SER A 332 0.64 3.09 15.12
CA SER A 332 1.22 2.63 16.39
C SER A 332 2.50 1.81 16.19
N ALA A 333 2.45 0.80 15.33
CA ALA A 333 3.59 0.01 14.91
C ALA A 333 3.35 -0.57 13.51
N ALA A 334 4.42 -0.75 12.74
CA ALA A 334 4.33 -1.36 11.42
C ALA A 334 5.58 -2.13 11.04
N MET A 335 5.36 -3.16 10.22
CA MET A 335 6.43 -3.88 9.54
C MET A 335 6.74 -3.19 8.20
N ASP A 336 8.00 -2.85 7.97
CA ASP A 336 8.53 -2.36 6.70
C ASP A 336 9.60 -3.36 6.23
N SER A 337 9.19 -4.33 5.43
CA SER A 337 10.06 -5.34 4.85
C SER A 337 10.63 -4.86 3.52
N ALA A 338 11.87 -5.24 3.21
CA ALA A 338 12.42 -5.02 1.88
C ALA A 338 11.56 -5.74 0.83
N GLY A 339 11.37 -5.09 -0.32
CA GLY A 339 10.63 -5.66 -1.43
C GLY A 339 11.32 -6.91 -2.00
N PRO A 340 10.58 -7.83 -2.64
CA PRO A 340 11.13 -9.10 -3.13
C PRO A 340 12.21 -8.97 -4.23
N LEU A 341 12.31 -7.81 -4.89
CA LEU A 341 13.33 -7.52 -5.91
C LEU A 341 14.50 -6.68 -5.36
N GLU A 342 14.45 -6.22 -4.11
CA GLU A 342 15.53 -5.48 -3.48
C GLU A 342 16.68 -6.43 -3.14
N THR A 343 17.90 -6.09 -3.58
CA THR A 343 19.10 -6.92 -3.41
C THR A 343 20.19 -6.28 -2.57
N VAL A 344 20.07 -4.99 -2.26
CA VAL A 344 21.06 -4.18 -1.52
C VAL A 344 20.55 -3.87 -0.12
N ALA A 345 19.44 -3.14 0.00
CA ALA A 345 18.86 -2.69 1.28
C ALA A 345 17.81 -3.68 1.83
N THR A 346 18.25 -4.92 2.04
CA THR A 346 17.37 -6.07 2.37
C THR A 346 16.93 -6.15 3.83
N ASP A 347 17.40 -5.24 4.69
CA ASP A 347 16.97 -5.18 6.09
C ASP A 347 15.45 -5.00 6.20
N SER A 348 14.84 -5.60 7.20
CA SER A 348 13.41 -5.40 7.48
C SER A 348 13.27 -4.66 8.81
N TYR A 349 12.46 -3.61 8.86
CA TYR A 349 12.29 -2.78 10.04
C TYR A 349 10.95 -3.07 10.69
N TYR A 350 10.94 -3.12 12.02
CA TYR A 350 9.72 -3.05 12.80
C TYR A 350 9.66 -1.68 13.46
N TYR A 351 8.88 -0.78 12.87
CA TYR A 351 8.71 0.56 13.37
C TYR A 351 7.74 0.57 14.54
N VAL A 352 8.13 1.24 15.62
CA VAL A 352 7.31 1.42 16.81
C VAL A 352 7.25 2.92 17.08
N THR A 353 6.05 3.45 17.15
CA THR A 353 5.84 4.87 17.41
C THR A 353 6.11 5.13 18.88
N VAL A 354 7.07 6.00 19.13
CA VAL A 354 7.45 6.43 20.48
C VAL A 354 6.82 7.80 20.76
N PRO A 355 6.48 8.11 22.02
CA PRO A 355 6.04 9.44 22.39
C PRO A 355 7.00 10.53 21.89
N GLY A 356 6.43 11.61 21.33
CA GLY A 356 7.21 12.75 20.86
C GLY A 356 7.94 13.44 22.02
N ALA A 357 9.15 13.93 21.79
CA ALA A 357 9.93 14.61 22.83
C ALA A 357 9.26 15.91 23.33
N ASP A 358 8.33 16.46 22.55
CA ASP A 358 7.54 17.67 22.82
C ASP A 358 6.16 17.39 23.42
N TRP A 359 5.79 16.11 23.61
CA TRP A 359 4.50 15.74 24.17
C TRP A 359 4.45 16.00 25.68
N SER A 360 3.26 16.33 26.19
CA SER A 360 3.05 16.42 27.63
C SER A 360 3.15 15.03 28.28
N GLU A 361 3.41 14.98 29.58
CA GLU A 361 3.46 13.72 30.34
C GLU A 361 2.16 12.91 30.16
N SER A 362 0.99 13.55 30.31
CA SER A 362 -0.33 12.93 30.10
C SER A 362 -0.62 12.47 28.67
N LYS A 363 0.12 12.95 27.67
CA LYS A 363 -0.01 12.49 26.27
C LYS A 363 1.01 11.41 25.94
N SER A 364 2.10 11.36 26.70
CA SER A 364 3.21 10.41 26.51
C SER A 364 2.96 9.10 27.24
N GLU A 365 2.29 9.17 28.39
CA GLU A 365 1.54 8.09 29.00
C GLU A 365 0.33 7.76 28.14
#